data_AF-A0A7K0ZIE3-F1
#
_entry.id   AF-A0A7K0ZIE3-F1
#
_cell.length_a   1.000
_cell.length_b   1.000
_cell.length_c   1.000
_cell.angle_alpha   90.00
_cell.angle_beta   90.00
_cell.angle_gamma   90.00
#
_symmetry.space_group_name_H-M   'P 1'
#
loop_
_entity.id
_entity.type
_entity.pdbx_description
1 polymer ?
#
loop_
_entity_poly.entity_id
_entity_poly.type
_entity_poly.pdbx_seq_one_letter_code
_entity_poly.pdbx_strand_id
1 'polypeptide(L)'
;MDPGRWSYVAVLCFVLIGCLWLEFALRTRVLVRTRRLLASLVVPLLVFYAWDMYAIASGHWTFDPDRILGVTLPGGVPLDEILFFMVIPLASILTLEAVRSVRGWKAGDEA
;
A
#
# COMPACT_ATOMS: atom_id res chain seq x y z
N MET A 1 17.42 20.61 -3.70
CA MET A 1 16.45 19.53 -3.46
C MET A 1 16.86 18.39 -4.37
N ASP A 2 17.45 17.34 -3.83
CA ASP A 2 17.85 16.19 -4.65
C ASP A 2 16.60 15.44 -5.13
N PRO A 3 16.37 15.32 -6.45
CA PRO A 3 15.18 14.67 -7.00
C PRO A 3 15.01 13.21 -6.53
N GLY A 4 16.12 12.56 -6.13
CA GLY A 4 16.15 11.18 -5.67
C GLY A 4 15.26 10.90 -4.46
N ARG A 5 15.12 11.86 -3.54
CA ARG A 5 14.35 11.68 -2.29
C ARG A 5 12.85 11.49 -2.52
N TRP A 6 12.36 11.89 -3.68
CA TRP A 6 10.96 11.78 -4.07
C TRP A 6 10.68 10.51 -4.86
N SER A 7 11.69 9.73 -5.24
CA SER A 7 11.49 8.61 -6.16
C SER A 7 10.56 7.54 -5.58
N TYR A 8 10.66 7.25 -4.28
CA TYR A 8 9.80 6.25 -3.64
C TYR A 8 8.34 6.71 -3.70
N VAL A 9 8.06 7.91 -3.18
CA VAL A 9 6.71 8.48 -3.19
C VAL A 9 6.17 8.64 -4.61
N ALA A 10 7.00 9.03 -5.57
CA ALA A 10 6.59 9.16 -6.97
C ALA A 10 6.10 7.82 -7.55
N VAL A 11 6.80 6.71 -7.24
CA VAL A 11 6.38 5.36 -7.63
C VAL A 11 5.05 4.99 -6.96
N LEU A 12 4.89 5.27 -5.66
CA LEU A 12 3.64 5.02 -4.95
C LEU A 12 2.48 5.82 -5.54
N CYS A 13 2.68 7.10 -5.84
CA CYS A 13 1.69 7.95 -6.50
C CYS A 13 1.33 7.40 -7.89
N PHE A 14 2.32 6.97 -8.67
CA PHE A 14 2.10 6.37 -9.98
C PHE A 14 1.22 5.11 -9.89
N VAL A 15 1.53 4.20 -8.97
CA VAL A 15 0.73 2.99 -8.73
C VAL A 15 -0.69 3.36 -8.29
N LEU A 16 -0.81 4.29 -7.34
CA LEU A 16 -2.10 4.72 -6.81
C LEU A 16 -2.98 5.33 -7.90
N ILE A 17 -2.43 6.22 -8.75
CA ILE A 17 -3.14 6.82 -9.88
C ILE A 17 -3.57 5.75 -10.89
N GLY A 18 -2.67 4.83 -11.24
CA GLY A 18 -2.95 3.74 -12.17
C GLY A 18 -4.10 2.84 -11.72
N CYS A 19 -4.20 2.56 -10.42
CA CYS A 19 -5.24 1.72 -9.85
C CYS A 19 -6.54 2.47 -9.51
N LEU A 20 -6.46 3.72 -9.04
CA LEU A 20 -7.65 4.51 -8.66
C LEU A 20 -8.60 4.73 -9.83
N TRP A 21 -8.07 4.88 -11.05
CA TRP A 21 -8.89 5.00 -12.25
C TRP A 21 -9.84 3.80 -12.43
N LEU A 22 -9.43 2.59 -12.04
CA LEU A 22 -10.25 1.38 -12.16
C LEU A 22 -11.52 1.45 -11.30
N GLU A 23 -11.44 2.02 -10.10
CA GLU A 23 -12.61 2.22 -9.23
C GLU A 23 -13.66 3.12 -9.91
N PHE A 24 -13.22 4.17 -10.60
CA PHE A 24 -14.10 5.08 -11.32
C PHE A 24 -14.65 4.46 -12.60
N ALA A 25 -13.79 3.82 -13.39
CA ALA A 25 -14.15 3.24 -14.69
C ALA A 25 -15.07 2.01 -14.57
N LEU A 26 -14.83 1.14 -13.58
CA LEU A 26 -15.53 -0.13 -13.41
C LEU A 26 -16.52 -0.14 -12.24
N ARG A 27 -16.65 0.99 -11.51
CA ARG A 27 -17.55 1.17 -10.36
C ARG A 27 -17.48 0.01 -9.36
N THR A 28 -16.28 -0.41 -9.01
CA THR A 28 -16.02 -1.59 -8.15
C THR A 28 -16.47 -1.43 -6.69
N ARG A 29 -16.86 -0.22 -6.26
CA ARG A 29 -17.42 0.11 -4.92
C ARG A 29 -16.54 -0.38 -3.76
N VAL A 30 -15.23 -0.54 -3.98
CA VAL A 30 -14.28 -0.99 -2.96
C VAL A 30 -14.22 0.02 -1.81
N LEU A 31 -14.24 1.32 -2.15
CA LEU A 31 -14.15 2.40 -1.17
C LEU A 31 -15.39 2.52 -0.27
N VAL A 32 -16.53 1.97 -0.71
CA VAL A 32 -17.80 1.97 0.04
C VAL A 32 -17.79 0.94 1.17
N ARG A 33 -17.00 -0.13 1.05
CA ARG A 33 -16.87 -1.18 2.07
C ARG A 33 -15.73 -0.85 3.05
N THR A 34 -15.75 0.36 3.61
CA THR A 34 -14.64 0.95 4.39
C THR A 34 -14.16 0.05 5.52
N ARG A 35 -15.05 -0.63 6.27
CA ARG A 35 -14.64 -1.52 7.37
C ARG A 35 -13.81 -2.72 6.90
N ARG A 36 -14.21 -3.36 5.79
CA ARG A 36 -13.48 -4.50 5.22
C ARG A 36 -12.15 -4.04 4.65
N LEU A 37 -12.16 -2.93 3.91
CA LEU A 37 -10.95 -2.33 3.36
C LEU A 37 -9.96 -1.99 4.49
N LEU A 38 -10.41 -1.30 5.54
CA LEU A 38 -9.56 -0.97 6.68
C LEU A 38 -8.99 -2.22 7.35
N ALA A 39 -9.78 -3.27 7.58
CA ALA A 39 -9.25 -4.52 8.13
C ALA A 39 -8.16 -5.13 7.22
N SER A 40 -8.39 -5.15 5.91
CA SER A 40 -7.43 -5.67 4.92
C SER A 40 -6.16 -4.82 4.78
N LEU A 41 -6.18 -3.54 5.14
CA LEU A 41 -5.01 -2.67 5.12
C LEU A 41 -4.28 -2.64 6.47
N VAL A 42 -5.02 -2.48 7.57
CA VAL A 42 -4.47 -2.30 8.91
C VAL A 42 -3.83 -3.58 9.44
N VAL A 43 -4.44 -4.75 9.23
CA VAL A 43 -3.87 -6.00 9.75
C VAL A 43 -2.49 -6.29 9.13
N PRO A 44 -2.31 -6.28 7.79
CA PRO A 44 -0.98 -6.43 7.20
C PRO A 44 -0.03 -5.31 7.61
N LEU A 45 -0.49 -4.05 7.62
CA LEU A 45 0.33 -2.91 8.01
C LEU A 45 0.93 -3.11 9.40
N LEU A 46 0.15 -3.51 10.40
CA LEU A 46 0.66 -3.72 11.76
C LEU A 46 1.69 -4.86 11.82
N VAL A 47 1.44 -5.96 11.12
CA VAL A 47 2.33 -7.13 11.09
C VAL A 47 3.65 -6.78 10.42
N PHE A 48 3.61 -6.17 9.23
CA PHE A 48 4.82 -5.82 8.49
C PHE A 48 5.57 -4.67 9.12
N TYR A 49 4.88 -3.68 9.69
CA TYR A 49 5.55 -2.60 10.43
C TYR A 49 6.30 -3.13 11.65
N ALA A 50 5.71 -4.06 12.41
CA ALA A 50 6.38 -4.71 13.54
C ALA A 50 7.62 -5.50 13.09
N TRP A 51 7.51 -6.19 11.95
CA TRP A 51 8.62 -6.92 11.34
C TRP A 51 9.75 -5.98 10.90
N ASP A 52 9.42 -4.87 10.24
CA ASP A 52 10.41 -3.89 9.78
C ASP A 52 11.13 -3.23 10.95
N MET A 53 10.40 -2.86 12.02
CA MET A 53 11.03 -2.37 13.24
C MET A 53 12.05 -3.37 13.80
N TYR A 54 11.69 -4.66 13.83
CA TYR A 54 12.60 -5.72 14.27
C TYR A 54 13.83 -5.86 13.35
N ALA A 55 13.62 -5.85 12.03
CA ALA A 55 14.70 -6.00 11.06
C ALA A 55 15.69 -4.83 11.10
N ILE A 56 15.20 -3.60 11.23
CA ILE A 56 16.02 -2.39 11.37
C ILE A 56 16.77 -2.42 12.70
N ALA A 57 16.09 -2.73 13.81
CA ALA A 57 16.72 -2.82 15.13
C ALA A 57 17.81 -3.91 15.19
N SER A 58 17.64 -5.00 14.43
CA SER A 58 18.63 -6.09 14.32
C SER A 58 19.77 -5.78 13.35
N GLY A 59 19.73 -4.65 12.63
CA GLY A 59 20.71 -4.31 11.60
C GLY A 59 20.64 -5.20 10.35
N HIS A 60 19.55 -5.96 10.17
CA HIS A 60 19.34 -6.81 8.99
C HIS A 60 18.98 -5.98 7.75
N TRP A 61 18.39 -4.80 7.96
CA TRP A 61 17.89 -3.96 6.89
C TRP A 61 18.12 -2.48 7.19
N THR A 62 18.47 -1.71 6.16
CA THR A 62 18.69 -0.26 6.24
C THR A 62 18.11 0.41 5.01
N PHE A 63 17.59 1.62 5.18
CA PHE A 63 17.06 2.42 4.09
C PHE A 63 18.08 3.46 3.62
N ASP A 64 18.15 3.67 2.31
CA ASP A 64 18.97 4.73 1.71
C ASP A 64 18.32 6.09 1.97
N PRO A 65 18.94 6.97 2.80
CA PRO A 65 18.38 8.27 3.16
C PRO A 65 18.20 9.21 1.95
N ASP A 66 18.90 8.98 0.84
CA ASP A 66 18.81 9.80 -0.37
C ASP A 66 17.60 9.44 -1.25
N ARG A 67 16.89 8.37 -0.93
CA ARG A 67 15.74 7.84 -1.69
C ARG A 67 14.40 7.95 -0.99
N ILE A 68 14.41 8.31 0.30
CA ILE A 68 13.23 8.45 1.16
C ILE A 68 12.99 9.91 1.52
N LEU A 69 11.77 10.22 2.01
CA LEU A 69 11.42 11.58 2.43
C LEU A 69 12.26 12.08 3.61
N GLY A 70 12.86 11.17 4.39
CA GLY A 70 13.64 11.49 5.58
C GLY A 70 12.79 11.68 6.85
N VAL A 71 11.49 11.35 6.79
CA VAL A 71 10.61 11.28 7.96
C VAL A 71 10.67 9.85 8.49
N THR A 72 11.17 9.68 9.71
CA THR A 72 11.23 8.38 10.39
C THR A 72 10.18 8.29 11.49
N LEU A 73 9.58 7.12 11.60
CA LEU A 73 8.59 6.73 12.60
C LEU A 73 9.27 5.97 13.75
N PRO A 74 8.55 5.70 14.87
CA PRO A 74 9.09 4.92 15.98
C PRO A 74 9.68 3.58 15.52
N GLY A 75 10.88 3.25 15.98
CA GLY A 75 11.59 2.04 15.55
C GLY A 75 12.45 2.22 14.28
N GLY A 76 12.60 3.46 13.78
CA GLY A 76 13.50 3.79 12.67
C GLY A 76 12.93 3.52 11.27
N VAL A 77 11.65 3.14 11.19
CA VAL A 77 10.95 2.84 9.94
C VAL A 77 10.63 4.16 9.21
N PRO A 78 10.97 4.33 7.92
CA PRO A 78 10.63 5.54 7.20
C PRO A 78 9.12 5.61 6.89
N LEU A 79 8.58 6.82 6.79
CA LEU A 79 7.17 7.05 6.45
C LEU A 79 6.78 6.40 5.11
N ASP A 80 7.73 6.36 4.18
CA ASP A 80 7.60 5.73 2.87
C ASP A 80 7.11 4.26 2.95
N GLU A 81 7.52 3.50 3.99
CA GLU A 81 7.07 2.11 4.20
C GLU A 81 5.62 2.02 4.65
N ILE A 82 5.16 2.93 5.53
CA ILE A 82 3.75 3.00 5.88
C ILE A 82 2.88 3.30 4.65
N LEU A 83 3.34 4.21 3.79
CA LEU A 83 2.68 4.49 2.52
C LEU A 83 2.66 3.25 1.62
N PHE A 84 3.77 2.52 1.52
CA PHE A 84 3.86 1.27 0.77
C PHE A 84 2.85 0.22 1.26
N PHE A 85 2.80 -0.04 2.57
CA PHE A 85 1.88 -1.02 3.17
C PHE A 85 0.40 -0.62 3.07
N MET A 86 0.09 0.64 2.78
CA MET A 86 -1.28 1.07 2.46
C MET A 86 -1.57 0.99 0.96
N VAL A 87 -0.67 1.52 0.12
CA VAL A 87 -0.90 1.70 -1.32
C VAL A 87 -0.89 0.37 -2.06
N ILE A 88 0.06 -0.53 -1.77
CA ILE A 88 0.21 -1.78 -2.54
C ILE A 88 -0.95 -2.76 -2.27
N PRO A 89 -1.38 -3.01 -1.03
CA PRO A 89 -2.55 -3.85 -0.79
C PRO A 89 -3.83 -3.23 -1.34
N LEU A 90 -3.99 -1.90 -1.25
CA LEU A 90 -5.13 -1.21 -1.88
C LEU A 90 -5.14 -1.40 -3.40
N ALA A 91 -4.00 -1.19 -4.06
CA ALA A 91 -3.85 -1.41 -5.49
C ALA A 91 -4.22 -2.84 -5.89
N SER A 92 -3.76 -3.82 -5.11
CA SER A 92 -4.05 -5.24 -5.32
C SER A 92 -5.56 -5.54 -5.21
N ILE A 93 -6.25 -4.98 -4.22
CA ILE A 93 -7.71 -5.12 -4.05
C ILE A 93 -8.45 -4.46 -5.23
N LEU A 94 -8.07 -3.24 -5.61
CA LEU A 94 -8.69 -2.53 -6.73
C LEU A 94 -8.56 -3.30 -8.04
N THR A 95 -7.38 -3.85 -8.33
CA THR A 95 -7.15 -4.64 -9.54
C THR A 95 -7.92 -5.96 -9.51
N LEU A 96 -7.99 -6.65 -8.36
CA LEU A 96 -8.79 -7.87 -8.23
C LEU A 96 -10.27 -7.61 -8.48
N GLU A 97 -10.83 -6.58 -7.85
CA GLU A 97 -12.24 -6.22 -8.00
C GLU A 97 -12.56 -5.72 -9.42
N ALA A 98 -11.61 -5.05 -10.08
CA ALA A 98 -11.72 -4.70 -11.50
C ALA A 98 -11.87 -5.94 -12.39
N VAL A 99 -11.03 -6.96 -12.18
CA VAL A 99 -11.13 -8.23 -12.92
C VAL A 99 -12.45 -8.93 -12.62
N ARG A 100 -12.90 -8.95 -11.36
CA ARG A 100 -14.18 -9.55 -10.97
C ARG A 100 -15.38 -8.86 -11.63
N SER A 101 -15.37 -7.53 -11.68
CA SER A 101 -16.41 -6.73 -12.33
C SER A 101 -16.56 -7.09 -13.81
N VAL A 102 -15.43 -7.30 -14.52
CA VAL A 102 -15.44 -7.66 -15.95
C VAL A 102 -15.77 -9.14 -16.18
N ARG A 103 -15.27 -10.06 -15.34
CA ARG A 103 -15.40 -11.52 -15.54
C ARG A 103 -16.63 -12.14 -14.86
N GLY A 104 -17.31 -11.42 -13.97
CA GLY A 104 -18.41 -11.96 -13.16
C GLY A 104 -17.97 -13.00 -12.12
N TRP A 105 -16.71 -12.95 -11.69
CA TRP A 105 -16.17 -13.91 -10.72
C TRP A 105 -16.72 -13.67 -9.32
N LYS A 106 -17.28 -14.73 -8.72
CA LYS A 106 -17.63 -14.78 -7.30
C LYS A 106 -16.40 -15.18 -6.50
N ALA A 107 -16.13 -14.48 -5.40
CA ALA A 107 -15.07 -14.82 -4.47
C ALA A 107 -15.46 -14.47 -3.02
N GLY A 108 -15.02 -15.30 -2.08
CA GLY A 108 -15.33 -15.17 -0.66
C GLY A 108 -16.81 -15.48 -0.37
N ASP A 109 -17.45 -14.61 0.40
CA ASP A 109 -18.82 -14.77 0.91
C ASP A 109 -19.93 -14.78 -0.18
N GLU A 110 -19.57 -14.58 -1.45
CA GLU A 110 -20.48 -14.60 -2.60
C GLU A 110 -20.52 -15.96 -3.33
N ALA A 111 -19.70 -16.92 -2.88
CA ALA A 111 -19.60 -18.28 -3.41
C ALA A 111 -20.63 -19.23 -2.79
#